data_AF-A0A938BUA2-F1
#
_entry.id   AF-A0A938BUA2-F1
#
_cell.length_a   1.000
_cell.length_b   1.000
_cell.length_c   1.000
_cell.angle_alpha   90.00
_cell.angle_beta   90.00
_cell.angle_gamma   90.00
#
_symmetry.space_group_name_H-M   'P 1'
#
loop_
_entity.id
_entity.type
_entity.pdbx_description
1 polymer ?
#
loop_
_entity_poly.entity_id
_entity_poly.type
_entity_poly.pdbx_seq_one_letter_code
_entity_poly.pdbx_strand_id
1 'polypeptide(L)'
;MQTTAFGRTTEEIIAAIEQLDLGPITFKLMDPEEGQGWTREYAEHMELTHRRYLILLAKYPERTIAPTKDLDKYWHGHILDTMKYAEDCERTFGYFLHHFPYFGLRGEADARNLSEAADEMASLYAAEFGERLAPSRAFCIKAETARIDAAFCIKAIQQVQEAAFCIKADKPGTDAAFCIRSSAVKGAIPDVTKRPRLTVA
;
A
#
# COMPACT_ATOMS: atom_id res chain seq x y z
N MET A 1 28.38 5.88 3.84
CA MET A 1 27.08 6.50 3.50
C MET A 1 26.64 5.87 2.20
N GLN A 2 25.56 5.09 2.23
CA GLN A 2 25.00 4.50 1.01
C GLN A 2 24.17 5.58 0.33
N THR A 3 24.65 6.03 -0.83
CA THR A 3 23.91 6.95 -1.70
C THR A 3 22.96 6.11 -2.54
N THR A 4 21.66 6.42 -2.51
CA THR A 4 20.69 5.75 -3.39
C THR A 4 20.86 6.22 -4.83
N ALA A 5 20.28 5.48 -5.79
CA ALA A 5 20.35 5.79 -7.21
C ALA A 5 19.83 7.21 -7.59
N PHE A 6 19.13 7.89 -6.68
CA PHE A 6 18.46 9.17 -6.91
C PHE A 6 19.11 10.35 -6.17
N GLY A 7 20.35 10.20 -5.71
CA GLY A 7 21.15 11.30 -5.16
C GLY A 7 20.82 11.68 -3.72
N ARG A 8 19.83 11.05 -3.08
CA ARG A 8 19.58 11.14 -1.63
C ARG A 8 20.31 10.03 -0.89
N THR A 9 20.83 10.32 0.30
CA THR A 9 21.34 9.29 1.19
C THR A 9 20.19 8.52 1.84
N THR A 10 20.46 7.30 2.29
CA THR A 10 19.48 6.53 3.06
C THR A 10 19.00 7.28 4.31
N GLU A 11 19.89 8.02 4.97
CA GLU A 11 19.54 8.81 6.16
C GLU A 11 18.58 9.96 5.84
N GLU A 12 18.75 10.63 4.71
CA GLU A 12 17.82 11.68 4.24
C GLU A 12 16.43 11.11 3.92
N ILE A 13 16.38 9.92 3.31
CA ILE A 13 15.12 9.23 3.02
C ILE A 13 14.40 8.85 4.32
N ILE A 14 15.14 8.31 5.31
CA ILE A 14 14.57 7.95 6.62
C ILE A 14 14.01 9.20 7.32
N ALA A 15 14.77 10.30 7.34
CA ALA A 15 14.28 11.56 7.91
C ALA A 15 13.01 12.06 7.21
N ALA A 16 12.91 11.93 5.88
CA ALA A 16 11.71 12.28 5.14
C ALA A 16 10.51 11.37 5.47
N ILE A 17 10.74 10.07 5.69
CA ILE A 17 9.71 9.10 6.11
C ILE A 17 9.15 9.47 7.49
N GLU A 18 10.01 9.86 8.43
CA GLU A 18 9.61 10.27 9.78
C GLU A 18 8.71 11.52 9.78
N GLN A 19 8.87 12.40 8.78
CA GLN A 19 8.08 13.62 8.61
C GLN A 19 6.78 13.42 7.81
N LEU A 20 6.46 12.19 7.37
CA LEU A 20 5.19 11.93 6.70
C LEU A 20 4.01 12.20 7.65
N ASP A 21 3.13 13.11 7.24
CA ASP A 21 1.81 13.29 7.87
C ASP A 21 0.90 12.13 7.45
N LEU A 22 0.82 11.10 8.28
CA LEU A 22 -0.04 9.94 8.05
C LEU A 22 -1.39 10.05 8.78
N GLY A 23 -1.62 11.15 9.50
CA GLY A 23 -2.80 11.36 10.33
C GLY A 23 -4.14 11.16 9.60
N PRO A 24 -4.33 11.67 8.36
CA PRO A 24 -5.55 11.43 7.61
C PRO A 24 -5.81 9.95 7.28
N ILE A 25 -4.75 9.18 7.00
CA ILE A 25 -4.83 7.74 6.70
C ILE A 25 -5.24 7.00 7.97
N THR A 26 -4.53 7.26 9.09
CA THR A 26 -4.84 6.69 10.41
C THR A 26 -6.28 6.98 10.80
N PHE A 27 -6.73 8.23 10.63
CA PHE A 27 -8.11 8.64 10.92
C PHE A 27 -9.14 7.89 10.07
N LYS A 28 -8.94 7.80 8.74
CA LYS A 28 -9.86 7.08 7.85
C LYS A 28 -9.94 5.59 8.20
N LEU A 29 -8.83 4.95 8.54
CA LEU A 29 -8.81 3.52 8.89
C LEU A 29 -9.53 3.19 10.21
N MET A 30 -9.70 4.16 11.09
CA MET A 30 -10.52 4.03 12.31
C MET A 30 -12.02 4.04 12.03
N ASP A 31 -12.46 4.56 10.88
CA ASP A 31 -13.87 4.60 10.54
C ASP A 31 -14.41 3.16 10.30
N PRO A 32 -15.53 2.76 10.94
CA PRO A 32 -16.07 1.41 10.83
C PRO A 32 -16.86 1.15 9.55
N GLU A 33 -17.36 2.19 8.88
CA GLU A 33 -18.15 2.04 7.65
C GLU A 33 -17.25 2.17 6.42
N GLU A 34 -16.33 3.12 6.48
CA GLU A 34 -15.52 3.55 5.35
C GLU A 34 -14.05 3.11 5.44
N GLY A 35 -13.63 2.63 6.61
CA GLY A 35 -12.26 2.23 6.92
C GLY A 35 -12.14 0.76 7.28
N GLN A 36 -11.38 0.46 8.34
CA GLN A 36 -11.23 -0.88 8.89
C GLN A 36 -11.87 -1.03 10.28
N GLY A 37 -12.47 0.04 10.82
CA GLY A 37 -13.01 0.07 12.18
C GLY A 37 -11.96 -0.18 13.27
N TRP A 38 -10.70 0.14 13.01
CA TRP A 38 -9.62 -0.08 13.95
C TRP A 38 -9.71 0.85 15.16
N THR A 39 -9.30 0.35 16.33
CA THR A 39 -9.11 1.23 17.48
C THR A 39 -7.97 2.20 17.18
N ARG A 40 -7.98 3.35 17.87
CA ARG A 40 -6.92 4.34 17.77
C ARG A 40 -5.54 3.72 17.99
N GLU A 41 -5.39 2.93 19.05
CA GLU A 41 -4.13 2.31 19.44
C GLU A 41 -3.62 1.36 18.35
N TYR A 42 -4.52 0.60 17.73
CA TYR A 42 -4.16 -0.30 16.65
C TYR A 42 -3.82 0.44 15.36
N ALA A 43 -4.56 1.50 15.02
CA ALA A 43 -4.26 2.35 13.87
C ALA A 43 -2.91 3.06 14.02
N GLU A 44 -2.60 3.60 15.21
CA GLU A 44 -1.31 4.22 15.54
C GLU A 44 -0.16 3.19 15.50
N HIS A 45 -0.40 1.97 15.98
CA HIS A 45 0.55 0.86 15.82
C HIS A 45 0.82 0.54 14.35
N MET A 46 -0.22 0.56 13.51
CA MET A 46 -0.07 0.28 12.08
C MET A 46 0.60 1.42 11.32
N GLU A 47 0.37 2.66 11.75
CA GLU A 47 1.09 3.84 11.25
C GLU A 47 2.60 3.72 11.51
N LEU A 48 3.00 3.37 12.75
CA LEU A 48 4.42 3.12 13.08
C LEU A 48 5.00 1.98 12.23
N THR A 49 4.25 0.88 12.13
CA THR A 49 4.68 -0.29 11.34
C THR A 49 4.85 0.06 9.86
N HIS A 50 3.98 0.92 9.32
CA HIS A 50 4.06 1.42 7.95
C HIS A 50 5.29 2.28 7.72
N ARG A 51 5.62 3.21 8.62
CA ARG A 51 6.89 3.96 8.55
C ARG A 51 8.10 3.02 8.55
N ARG A 52 8.11 2.03 9.45
CA ARG A 52 9.17 1.03 9.52
C ARG A 52 9.28 0.21 8.23
N TYR A 53 8.17 -0.13 7.60
CA TYR A 53 8.17 -0.80 6.28
C TYR A 53 8.80 0.06 5.19
N LEU A 54 8.46 1.35 5.11
CA LEU A 54 9.10 2.28 4.17
C LEU A 54 10.61 2.42 4.41
N ILE A 55 11.04 2.41 5.68
CA ILE A 55 12.46 2.42 6.05
C ILE A 55 13.16 1.15 5.53
N LEU A 56 12.54 -0.02 5.67
CA LEU A 56 13.12 -1.26 5.14
C LEU A 56 13.25 -1.23 3.61
N LEU A 57 12.25 -0.72 2.90
CA LEU A 57 12.34 -0.53 1.44
C LEU A 57 13.47 0.43 1.05
N ALA A 58 13.73 1.47 1.85
CA ALA A 58 14.83 2.40 1.62
C ALA A 58 16.21 1.80 1.91
N LYS A 59 16.33 1.00 2.98
CA LYS A 59 17.60 0.40 3.43
C LYS A 59 18.01 -0.82 2.61
N TYR A 60 17.03 -1.56 2.08
CA TYR A 60 17.24 -2.85 1.42
C TYR A 60 16.58 -2.88 0.02
N PRO A 61 16.91 -1.95 -0.89
CA PRO A 61 16.24 -1.82 -2.19
C PRO A 61 16.45 -3.04 -3.10
N GLU A 62 17.45 -3.87 -2.85
CA GLU A 62 17.72 -5.11 -3.56
C GLU A 62 16.95 -6.32 -3.03
N ARG A 63 16.27 -6.19 -1.88
CA ARG A 63 15.52 -7.28 -1.24
C ARG A 63 14.05 -7.20 -1.61
N THR A 64 13.47 -8.37 -1.86
CA THR A 64 12.02 -8.49 -2.03
C THR A 64 11.40 -8.75 -0.67
N ILE A 65 10.59 -7.81 -0.18
CA ILE A 65 9.89 -7.91 1.10
C ILE A 65 8.39 -7.71 0.91
N ALA A 66 7.59 -8.49 1.64
CA ALA A 66 6.14 -8.40 1.60
C ALA A 66 5.57 -7.99 2.97
N PRO A 67 4.66 -6.99 3.03
CA PRO A 67 4.01 -6.59 4.28
C PRO A 67 3.07 -7.69 4.81
N THR A 68 2.69 -7.61 6.09
CA THR A 68 1.56 -8.39 6.62
C THR A 68 0.24 -7.89 6.03
N LYS A 69 -0.84 -8.68 6.15
CA LYS A 69 -2.16 -8.29 5.61
C LYS A 69 -2.67 -6.96 6.16
N ASP A 70 -2.53 -6.69 7.45
CA ASP A 70 -3.02 -5.44 8.03
C ASP A 70 -2.09 -4.26 7.66
N LEU A 71 -0.78 -4.48 7.57
CA LEU A 71 0.12 -3.48 7.03
C LEU A 71 -0.18 -3.16 5.55
N ASP A 72 -0.52 -4.16 4.72
CA ASP A 72 -0.92 -3.97 3.33
C ASP A 72 -2.20 -3.12 3.22
N LYS A 73 -3.19 -3.34 4.09
CA LYS A 73 -4.40 -2.48 4.17
C LYS A 73 -4.05 -1.04 4.55
N TYR A 74 -3.11 -0.84 5.48
CA TYR A 74 -2.65 0.50 5.82
C TYR A 74 -2.00 1.17 4.62
N TRP A 75 -1.14 0.43 3.89
CA TRP A 75 -0.51 0.93 2.68
C TRP A 75 -1.53 1.24 1.57
N HIS A 76 -2.56 0.42 1.38
CA HIS A 76 -3.68 0.73 0.47
C HIS A 76 -4.37 2.04 0.88
N GLY A 77 -4.63 2.25 2.16
CA GLY A 77 -5.17 3.51 2.67
C GLY A 77 -4.31 4.71 2.29
N HIS A 78 -2.99 4.57 2.37
CA HIS A 78 -2.05 5.59 1.91
C HIS A 78 -2.11 5.80 0.39
N ILE A 79 -2.16 4.73 -0.41
CA ILE A 79 -2.22 4.78 -1.89
C ILE A 79 -3.52 5.44 -2.39
N LEU A 80 -4.65 5.19 -1.72
CA LEU A 80 -5.97 5.67 -2.15
C LEU A 80 -6.10 7.20 -2.07
N ASP A 81 -5.34 7.87 -1.21
CA ASP A 81 -5.10 9.31 -1.33
C ASP A 81 -4.03 9.56 -2.39
N THR A 82 -4.39 9.34 -3.65
CA THR A 82 -3.45 9.25 -4.78
C THR A 82 -2.55 10.47 -4.96
N MET A 83 -3.07 11.68 -4.71
CA MET A 83 -2.29 12.92 -4.80
C MET A 83 -1.25 12.98 -3.68
N LYS A 84 -1.69 12.76 -2.44
CA LYS A 84 -0.80 12.73 -1.28
C LYS A 84 0.25 11.63 -1.42
N TYR A 85 -0.14 10.44 -1.84
CA TYR A 85 0.78 9.32 -2.02
C TYR A 85 1.87 9.64 -3.05
N ALA A 86 1.51 10.25 -4.17
CA ALA A 86 2.47 10.68 -5.17
C ALA A 86 3.46 11.73 -4.61
N GLU A 87 2.95 12.75 -3.90
CA GLU A 87 3.77 13.79 -3.28
C GLU A 87 4.69 13.23 -2.17
N ASP A 88 4.17 12.34 -1.34
CA ASP A 88 4.90 11.67 -0.27
C ASP A 88 6.00 10.78 -0.85
N CYS A 89 5.74 10.03 -1.92
CA CYS A 89 6.73 9.22 -2.63
C CYS A 89 7.83 10.08 -3.27
N GLU A 90 7.47 11.17 -3.96
CA GLU A 90 8.44 12.07 -4.58
C GLU A 90 9.35 12.73 -3.53
N ARG A 91 8.76 13.17 -2.40
CA ARG A 91 9.51 13.79 -1.30
C ARG A 91 10.44 12.82 -0.59
N THR A 92 10.01 11.58 -0.39
CA THR A 92 10.78 10.56 0.34
C THR A 92 11.78 9.85 -0.55
N PHE A 93 11.32 9.23 -1.63
CA PHE A 93 12.12 8.37 -2.49
C PHE A 93 12.64 9.07 -3.75
N GLY A 94 11.98 10.15 -4.20
CA GLY A 94 12.26 10.77 -5.50
C GLY A 94 11.70 9.98 -6.69
N TYR A 95 10.81 9.03 -6.42
CA TYR A 95 10.09 8.24 -7.41
C TYR A 95 8.81 7.70 -6.79
N PHE A 96 7.84 7.32 -7.64
CA PHE A 96 6.60 6.70 -7.19
C PHE A 96 6.85 5.24 -6.79
N LEU A 97 6.59 4.90 -5.53
CA LEU A 97 6.71 3.53 -5.05
C LEU A 97 5.49 2.71 -5.52
N HIS A 98 5.72 1.75 -6.42
CA HIS A 98 4.63 0.97 -7.02
C HIS A 98 4.21 -0.21 -6.14
N HIS A 99 2.90 -0.37 -5.96
CA HIS A 99 2.30 -1.56 -5.36
C HIS A 99 1.94 -2.60 -6.43
N PHE A 100 2.17 -3.88 -6.15
CA PHE A 100 1.79 -4.99 -7.02
C PHE A 100 0.79 -5.92 -6.31
N PRO A 101 -0.53 -5.72 -6.48
CA PRO A 101 -1.56 -6.37 -5.68
C PRO A 101 -1.77 -7.86 -6.01
N TYR A 102 -1.08 -8.37 -7.04
CA TYR A 102 -1.22 -9.74 -7.51
C TYR A 102 -0.09 -10.66 -7.02
N PHE A 103 0.83 -10.15 -6.20
CA PHE A 103 1.96 -10.93 -5.69
C PHE A 103 1.47 -12.11 -4.85
N GLY A 104 1.86 -13.32 -5.23
CA GLY A 104 1.43 -14.56 -4.58
C GLY A 104 0.19 -15.21 -5.18
N LEU A 105 -0.49 -14.57 -6.13
CA LEU A 105 -1.75 -15.08 -6.71
C LEU A 105 -1.56 -15.82 -8.04
N ARG A 106 -0.36 -15.79 -8.63
CA ARG A 106 -0.09 -16.33 -9.98
C ARG A 106 0.44 -17.76 -9.96
N GLY A 107 -0.18 -18.62 -9.15
CA GLY A 107 0.17 -20.03 -8.99
C GLY A 107 1.21 -20.32 -7.92
N GLU A 108 1.55 -21.59 -7.76
CA GLU A 108 2.33 -22.07 -6.60
C GLU A 108 3.72 -21.45 -6.46
N ALA A 109 4.39 -21.15 -7.59
CA ALA A 109 5.70 -20.52 -7.55
C ALA A 109 5.62 -19.08 -7.02
N ASP A 110 4.63 -18.30 -7.46
CA ASP A 110 4.41 -16.93 -6.99
C ASP A 110 4.01 -16.93 -5.50
N ALA A 111 3.20 -17.91 -5.07
CA ALA A 111 2.83 -18.08 -3.66
C ALA A 111 4.05 -18.40 -2.76
N ARG A 112 5.00 -19.20 -3.25
CA ARG A 112 6.28 -19.43 -2.54
C ARG A 112 7.11 -18.15 -2.44
N ASN A 113 7.22 -17.38 -3.53
CA ASN A 113 7.93 -16.10 -3.50
C ASN A 113 7.31 -15.12 -2.49
N LEU A 114 5.99 -15.09 -2.36
CA LEU A 114 5.31 -14.28 -1.34
C LEU A 114 5.68 -14.74 0.07
N SER A 115 5.71 -16.06 0.32
CA SER A 115 6.12 -16.61 1.61
C SER A 115 7.56 -16.23 1.95
N GLU A 116 8.49 -16.39 1.01
CA GLU A 116 9.90 -16.03 1.20
C GLU A 116 10.08 -14.53 1.45
N ALA A 117 9.35 -13.68 0.73
CA ALA A 117 9.36 -12.23 0.93
C ALA A 117 8.76 -11.81 2.29
N ALA A 118 7.78 -12.55 2.81
CA ALA A 118 7.22 -12.31 4.14
C ALA A 118 8.21 -12.72 5.24
N ASP A 119 8.91 -13.83 5.07
CA ASP A 119 9.96 -14.27 5.98
C ASP A 119 11.14 -13.29 6.00
N GLU A 120 11.55 -12.80 4.82
CA GLU A 120 12.56 -11.77 4.67
C GLU A 120 12.16 -10.47 5.39
N MET A 121 10.94 -10.00 5.18
CA MET A 121 10.38 -8.83 5.87
C MET A 121 10.46 -8.98 7.39
N ALA A 122 10.03 -10.13 7.92
CA ALA A 122 10.05 -10.39 9.36
C ALA A 122 11.48 -10.43 9.92
N SER A 123 12.43 -11.02 9.19
CA SER A 123 13.84 -11.07 9.57
C SER A 123 14.46 -9.67 9.62
N LEU A 124 14.28 -8.86 8.56
CA LEU A 124 14.82 -7.51 8.50
C LEU A 124 14.18 -6.59 9.55
N TYR A 125 12.86 -6.70 9.76
CA TYR A 125 12.16 -5.94 10.80
C TYR A 125 12.72 -6.24 12.20
N ALA A 126 12.95 -7.51 12.52
CA ALA A 126 13.55 -7.90 13.79
C ALA A 126 14.99 -7.41 13.94
N ALA A 127 15.79 -7.48 12.87
CA ALA A 127 17.17 -7.00 12.89
C ALA A 127 17.26 -5.47 13.07
N GLU A 128 16.36 -4.71 12.45
CA GLU A 128 16.41 -3.25 12.44
C GLU A 128 15.77 -2.60 13.67
N PHE A 129 14.67 -3.17 14.16
CA PHE A 129 13.87 -2.52 15.20
C PHE A 129 13.90 -3.26 16.54
N GLY A 130 14.56 -4.43 16.62
CA GLY A 130 14.63 -5.23 17.83
C GLY A 130 13.29 -5.82 18.27
N GLU A 131 12.27 -5.74 17.42
CA GLU A 131 10.89 -6.18 17.66
C GLU A 131 10.50 -7.23 16.62
N ARG A 132 9.69 -8.22 17.02
CA ARG A 132 9.11 -9.16 16.04
C ARG A 132 7.89 -8.53 15.39
N LEU A 133 7.83 -8.58 14.06
CA LEU A 133 6.63 -8.22 13.33
C LEU A 133 5.51 -9.17 13.74
N ALA A 134 4.45 -8.65 14.36
CA ALA A 134 3.35 -9.49 14.79
C ALA A 134 2.65 -10.06 13.55
N PRO A 135 2.41 -11.39 13.48
CA PRO A 135 1.49 -11.91 12.47
C PRO A 135 0.12 -11.27 12.72
N SER A 136 -0.58 -10.88 11.65
CA SER A 136 -1.91 -10.25 11.74
C SER A 136 -2.87 -11.15 12.52
N ARG A 137 -2.94 -10.94 13.84
CA ARG A 137 -3.98 -11.49 14.70
C ARG A 137 -4.88 -10.31 15.05
N ALA A 138 -6.15 -10.44 14.69
CA ALA A 138 -7.20 -9.65 15.30
C ALA A 138 -7.03 -9.73 16.81
N PHE A 139 -6.86 -8.58 17.46
CA PHE A 139 -6.89 -8.47 18.91
C PHE A 139 -8.32 -8.74 19.38
N CYS A 140 -8.66 -10.01 19.58
CA CYS A 140 -9.73 -10.41 20.48
C CYS A 140 -9.07 -11.12 21.67
N ILE A 141 -9.19 -10.53 22.84
CA ILE A 141 -8.71 -11.10 24.10
C ILE A 141 -9.42 -12.44 24.34
N LYS A 142 -8.69 -13.54 24.21
CA LYS A 142 -8.42 -14.55 25.25
C LYS A 142 -7.47 -15.61 24.69
N ALA A 143 -6.51 -16.02 25.52
CA ALA A 143 -5.53 -17.04 25.22
C ALA A 143 -6.19 -18.39 24.83
N GLU A 144 -5.74 -19.00 23.74
CA GLU A 144 -5.04 -20.29 23.73
C GLU A 144 -4.58 -20.61 22.27
N THR A 145 -3.32 -21.04 22.11
CA THR A 145 -2.70 -21.73 20.95
C THR A 145 -3.14 -21.38 19.52
N ALA A 146 -2.44 -20.41 18.88
CA ALA A 146 -2.57 -20.20 17.44
C ALA A 146 -1.65 -21.19 16.67
N ARG A 147 -2.27 -22.13 15.97
CA ARG A 147 -1.65 -22.81 14.83
C ARG A 147 -1.54 -21.83 13.66
N ILE A 148 -0.46 -21.97 12.90
CA ILE A 148 -0.20 -21.21 11.69
C ILE A 148 -1.06 -21.82 10.58
N ASP A 149 -2.18 -21.18 10.26
CA ASP A 149 -3.00 -21.56 9.12
C ASP A 149 -2.52 -20.83 7.88
N ALA A 150 -1.74 -21.55 7.08
CA ALA A 150 -1.49 -21.22 5.68
C ALA A 150 -2.84 -21.25 4.93
N ALA A 151 -3.26 -20.10 4.40
CA ALA A 151 -4.48 -20.01 3.64
C ALA A 151 -4.24 -20.42 2.17
N PHE A 152 -4.80 -21.59 1.83
CA PHE A 152 -5.33 -22.06 0.54
C PHE A 152 -4.50 -22.97 -0.40
N CYS A 153 -5.06 -24.19 -0.60
CA CYS A 153 -5.06 -24.97 -1.85
C CYS A 153 -6.45 -25.65 -2.06
N ILE A 154 -7.23 -25.14 -3.03
CA ILE A 154 -8.11 -25.74 -4.10
C ILE A 154 -8.58 -27.24 -3.92
N LYS A 155 -9.81 -27.74 -4.18
CA LYS A 155 -11.03 -27.38 -4.98
C LYS A 155 -12.21 -28.29 -4.57
N ALA A 156 -13.46 -27.85 -4.79
CA ALA A 156 -14.51 -28.68 -5.42
C ALA A 156 -15.52 -27.76 -6.14
N ILE A 157 -15.74 -28.02 -7.44
CA ILE A 157 -16.66 -27.28 -8.32
C ILE A 157 -18.01 -28.00 -8.36
N GLN A 158 -19.11 -27.25 -8.24
CA GLN A 158 -20.39 -27.32 -8.98
C GLN A 158 -21.41 -26.46 -8.18
N GLN A 159 -22.11 -25.46 -8.71
CA GLN A 159 -22.58 -25.20 -10.07
C GLN A 159 -22.51 -23.71 -10.45
N VAL A 160 -22.57 -23.49 -11.75
CA VAL A 160 -22.65 -22.19 -12.44
C VAL A 160 -24.03 -21.58 -12.23
N GLN A 161 -24.10 -20.27 -11.93
CA GLN A 161 -25.08 -19.39 -12.57
C GLN A 161 -24.64 -17.92 -12.52
N GLU A 162 -24.38 -17.42 -13.73
CA GLU A 162 -24.40 -16.06 -14.28
C GLU A 162 -23.67 -14.90 -13.58
N ALA A 163 -22.85 -14.24 -14.40
CA ALA A 163 -22.41 -12.88 -14.16
C ALA A 163 -23.59 -11.92 -14.34
N ALA A 164 -23.84 -11.07 -13.36
CA ALA A 164 -24.49 -9.78 -13.58
C ALA A 164 -24.10 -8.80 -12.47
N PHE A 165 -23.52 -7.69 -12.89
CA PHE A 165 -23.47 -6.44 -12.13
C PHE A 165 -24.90 -6.05 -11.75
N CYS A 166 -25.18 -5.82 -10.46
CA CYS A 166 -26.45 -5.25 -10.03
C CYS A 166 -26.17 -4.09 -9.05
N ILE A 167 -26.16 -2.90 -9.64
CA ILE A 167 -26.45 -1.62 -9.00
C ILE A 167 -27.70 -1.80 -8.13
N LYS A 168 -27.62 -1.51 -6.83
CA LYS A 168 -28.83 -1.21 -6.06
C LYS A 168 -29.21 0.24 -6.30
N ALA A 169 -30.40 0.45 -6.84
CA ALA A 169 -31.03 1.74 -6.98
C ALA A 169 -31.45 2.29 -5.60
N ASP A 170 -30.95 3.50 -5.34
CA ASP A 170 -31.46 4.62 -4.54
C ASP A 170 -32.17 4.41 -3.20
N LYS A 171 -31.53 4.97 -2.16
CA LYS A 171 -32.17 5.98 -1.30
C LYS A 171 -31.64 7.35 -1.75
N PRO A 172 -32.44 8.44 -1.70
CA PRO A 172 -31.90 9.78 -1.90
C PRO A 172 -31.16 10.20 -0.62
N GLY A 173 -29.97 9.66 -0.43
CA GLY A 173 -28.93 10.24 0.40
C GLY A 173 -28.01 10.99 -0.53
N THR A 174 -27.71 12.25 -0.23
CA THR A 174 -26.61 12.95 -0.89
C THR A 174 -25.28 12.38 -0.37
N ASP A 175 -25.02 11.11 -0.64
CA ASP A 175 -23.80 10.42 -0.23
C ASP A 175 -22.76 10.63 -1.32
N ALA A 176 -22.14 11.80 -1.28
CA ALA A 176 -21.00 12.10 -2.13
C ALA A 176 -19.82 11.19 -1.70
N ALA A 177 -19.54 10.16 -2.49
CA ALA A 177 -18.53 9.13 -2.19
C ALA A 177 -17.07 9.57 -2.46
N PHE A 178 -16.83 10.77 -3.00
CA PHE A 178 -15.49 11.21 -3.38
C PHE A 178 -15.30 12.73 -3.25
N CYS A 179 -14.20 13.13 -2.59
CA CYS A 179 -13.71 14.51 -2.62
C CYS A 179 -12.72 14.66 -3.79
N ILE A 180 -13.17 15.23 -4.92
CA ILE A 180 -12.28 15.69 -5.98
C ILE A 180 -11.93 17.15 -5.72
N ARG A 181 -10.68 17.46 -5.35
CA ARG A 181 -10.16 18.83 -5.51
C ARG A 181 -9.70 18.97 -6.96
N SER A 182 -10.46 19.72 -7.76
CA SER A 182 -10.02 20.12 -9.09
C SER A 182 -8.88 21.13 -8.96
N SER A 183 -7.63 20.64 -8.98
CA SER A 183 -6.48 21.48 -9.30
C SER A 183 -6.44 21.65 -10.82
N ALA A 184 -7.28 22.53 -11.36
CA ALA A 184 -7.25 22.86 -12.79
C ALA A 184 -5.92 23.56 -13.12
N VAL A 185 -4.91 22.79 -13.54
CA VAL A 185 -3.76 23.33 -14.24
C VAL A 185 -4.25 23.75 -15.62
N LYS A 186 -4.37 25.07 -15.86
CA LYS A 186 -4.59 25.64 -17.20
C LYS A 186 -3.33 25.40 -18.06
N GLY A 187 -3.20 24.20 -18.60
CA GLY A 187 -2.28 23.88 -19.69
C GLY A 187 -3.09 23.74 -20.98
N ALA A 188 -2.88 24.62 -21.94
CA ALA A 188 -3.50 24.50 -23.26
C ALA A 188 -3.10 23.18 -23.91
N ILE A 189 -4.09 22.40 -24.36
CA ILE A 189 -3.87 21.20 -25.18
C ILE A 189 -3.30 21.67 -26.52
N PRO A 190 -2.07 21.30 -26.91
CA PRO A 190 -1.57 21.63 -28.24
C PRO A 190 -2.37 20.86 -29.30
N ASP A 191 -2.82 21.58 -30.31
CA ASP A 191 -3.53 21.07 -31.48
C ASP A 191 -2.62 20.13 -32.30
N VAL A 192 -2.87 18.82 -32.18
CA VAL A 192 -2.14 17.75 -32.88
C VAL A 192 -2.47 17.68 -34.38
N THR A 193 -3.34 18.55 -34.91
CA THR A 193 -3.69 18.53 -36.35
C THR A 193 -2.68 19.25 -37.26
N LYS A 194 -1.67 19.94 -36.71
CA LYS A 194 -0.65 20.62 -37.52
C LYS A 194 0.65 19.82 -37.57
N ARG A 195 0.78 18.94 -38.58
CA ARG A 195 2.09 18.38 -38.98
C ARG A 195 2.98 19.51 -39.53
N PRO A 196 4.23 19.67 -39.09
CA PRO A 196 5.17 20.55 -39.77
C PRO A 196 5.54 19.95 -41.13
N ARG A 197 5.49 20.76 -42.19
CA ARG A 197 6.09 20.42 -43.49
C ARG A 197 7.60 20.31 -43.31
N LEU A 198 8.14 19.14 -43.66
CA LEU A 198 9.56 18.98 -43.94
C LEU A 198 9.93 19.88 -45.12
N THR A 199 10.67 20.96 -44.87
CA THR A 199 11.47 21.62 -45.91
C THR A 199 12.87 21.03 -45.87
N VAL A 200 13.23 20.38 -46.96
CA VAL A 200 14.59 19.96 -47.29
C VAL A 200 15.38 21.21 -47.68
N ALA A 201 16.51 21.43 -47.02
CA ALA A 201 17.66 22.18 -47.51
C ALA A 201 18.92 21.66 -46.81
#